data_AF-A0A0C9XML8-F1
#
_entry.id   AF-A0A0C9XML8-F1
#
_cell.length_a   1.000
_cell.length_b   1.000
_cell.length_c   1.000
_cell.angle_alpha   90.00
_cell.angle_beta   90.00
_cell.angle_gamma   90.00
#
_symmetry.space_group_name_H-M   'P 1'
#
loop_
_entity.id
_entity.type
_entity.pdbx_description
1 polymer ?
#
loop_
_entity_poly.entity_id
_entity_poly.type
_entity_poly.pdbx_seq_one_letter_code
_entity_poly.pdbx_strand_id
1 'polypeptide(L)'
;MVKFFKLQCAHEELKCVSVEVCCLQTSIHDEEAHIVKITDELLVSNHPLASELKRQHWLWHVINELHLHCLDQITCHPQYVGSRGVGVQLKTLISDEVGIEEGHNNQADMDRAKQVGLQPAGNLLLHY
;
A
#
# COMPACT_ATOMS: atom_id res chain seq x y z
N MET A 1 30.86 -31.47 25.63
CA MET A 1 29.45 -31.37 25.22
C MET A 1 28.99 -29.91 25.05
N VAL A 2 29.21 -29.02 26.04
CA VAL A 2 28.80 -27.59 25.98
C VAL A 2 29.33 -26.81 24.77
N LYS A 3 30.56 -27.07 24.32
CA LYS A 3 31.16 -26.37 23.16
C LYS A 3 30.45 -26.65 21.84
N PHE A 4 29.99 -27.88 21.62
CA PHE A 4 29.29 -28.28 20.40
C PHE A 4 27.89 -27.65 20.33
N PHE A 5 27.16 -27.65 21.46
CA PHE A 5 25.86 -27.02 21.56
C PHE A 5 25.93 -25.51 21.27
N LYS A 6 26.90 -24.80 21.88
CA LYS A 6 27.10 -23.36 21.63
C LYS A 6 27.38 -23.06 20.15
N LEU A 7 28.15 -23.92 19.47
CA LEU A 7 28.43 -23.77 18.05
C LEU A 7 27.16 -23.96 17.21
N GLN A 8 26.33 -24.94 17.56
CA GLN A 8 25.06 -25.18 16.88
C GLN A 8 24.09 -24.01 17.06
N CYS A 9 23.98 -23.46 18.27
CA CYS A 9 23.16 -22.27 18.53
C CYS A 9 23.66 -21.07 17.71
N ALA A 10 24.96 -20.79 17.72
CA ALA A 10 25.53 -19.68 16.95
C ALA A 10 25.26 -19.82 15.44
N HIS A 11 25.32 -21.05 14.91
CA HIS A 11 25.01 -21.28 13.50
C HIS A 11 23.53 -21.04 13.18
N GLU A 12 22.61 -21.43 14.07
CA GLU A 12 21.19 -21.17 13.87
C GLU A 12 20.86 -19.68 14.00
N GLU A 13 21.47 -18.99 14.97
CA GLU A 13 21.35 -17.53 15.11
C GLU A 13 21.84 -16.81 13.84
N LEU A 14 22.94 -17.24 13.23
CA LEU A 14 23.42 -16.68 11.96
C LEU A 14 22.40 -16.84 10.81
N LYS A 15 21.70 -17.98 10.75
CA LYS A 15 20.64 -18.17 9.76
C LYS A 15 19.44 -17.28 10.04
N CYS A 16 19.02 -17.15 11.30
CA CYS A 16 17.93 -16.26 11.70
C CYS A 16 18.23 -14.82 11.29
N VAL A 17 19.43 -14.31 11.62
CA VAL A 17 19.89 -12.97 11.23
C VAL A 17 19.84 -12.79 9.71
N SER A 18 20.21 -13.82 8.94
CA SER A 18 20.16 -13.76 7.47
C SER A 18 18.74 -13.59 6.92
N VAL A 19 17.75 -14.25 7.55
CA VAL A 19 16.34 -14.07 7.20
C VAL A 19 15.86 -12.67 7.58
N GLU A 20 16.19 -12.21 8.78
CA GLU A 20 15.80 -10.88 9.26
C GLU A 20 16.37 -9.76 8.37
N VAL A 21 17.64 -9.86 7.96
CA VAL A 21 18.26 -8.91 7.02
C VAL A 21 17.46 -8.80 5.73
N CYS A 22 17.09 -9.94 5.14
CA CYS A 22 16.27 -9.97 3.91
C CYS A 22 14.88 -9.36 4.13
N CYS A 23 14.22 -9.70 5.25
CA CYS A 23 12.92 -9.14 5.60
C CYS A 23 12.97 -7.62 5.78
N LEU A 24 14.00 -7.09 6.45
CA LEU A 24 14.18 -5.66 6.66
C LEU A 24 14.43 -4.92 5.34
N GLN A 25 15.31 -5.45 4.48
CA GLN A 25 15.53 -4.87 3.15
C GLN A 25 14.22 -4.82 2.35
N THR A 26 13.47 -5.93 2.34
CA THR A 26 12.17 -6.01 1.65
C THR A 26 11.18 -5.00 2.19
N SER A 27 11.04 -4.91 3.52
CA SER A 27 10.10 -3.97 4.16
C SER A 27 10.41 -2.51 3.81
N ILE A 28 11.69 -2.13 3.80
CA ILE A 28 12.11 -0.77 3.44
C ILE A 28 11.76 -0.46 1.98
N HIS A 29 12.06 -1.39 1.06
CA HIS A 29 11.76 -1.21 -0.36
C HIS A 29 10.25 -1.16 -0.65
N ASP A 30 9.46 -2.03 0.00
CA ASP A 30 8.00 -2.04 -0.13
C ASP A 30 7.39 -0.72 0.36
N GLU A 31 7.85 -0.23 1.52
CA GLU A 31 7.37 1.04 2.08
C GLU A 31 7.73 2.22 1.18
N GLU A 32 8.97 2.29 0.67
CA GLU A 32 9.40 3.34 -0.25
C GLU A 32 8.56 3.33 -1.54
N ALA A 33 8.35 2.15 -2.14
CA ALA A 33 7.50 2.02 -3.33
C ALA A 33 6.06 2.45 -3.07
N HIS A 34 5.51 2.14 -1.90
CA HIS A 34 4.17 2.54 -1.50
C HIS A 34 4.04 4.05 -1.32
N ILE A 35 5.01 4.70 -0.67
CA ILE A 35 5.02 6.16 -0.48
C ILE A 35 5.14 6.87 -1.83
N VAL A 36 6.02 6.41 -2.73
CA VAL A 36 6.13 6.94 -4.09
C VAL A 36 4.79 6.86 -4.81
N LYS A 37 4.14 5.69 -4.79
CA LYS A 37 2.84 5.48 -5.41
C LYS A 37 1.77 6.46 -4.88
N ILE A 38 1.60 6.54 -3.56
CA ILE A 38 0.62 7.47 -2.94
C ILE A 38 0.93 8.90 -3.32
N THR A 39 2.21 9.26 -3.30
CA THR A 39 2.64 10.61 -3.63
C THR A 39 2.32 10.98 -5.08
N ASP A 40 2.53 10.07 -6.02
CA ASP A 40 2.21 10.27 -7.44
C ASP A 40 0.69 10.40 -7.67
N GLU A 41 -0.12 9.59 -6.98
CA GLU A 41 -1.59 9.73 -6.98
C GLU A 41 -2.05 11.09 -6.41
N LEU A 42 -1.38 11.56 -5.34
CA LEU A 42 -1.66 12.85 -4.73
C LEU A 42 -1.18 14.03 -5.58
N LEU A 43 -0.16 13.88 -6.41
CA LEU A 43 0.26 14.95 -7.32
C LEU A 43 -0.84 15.34 -8.31
N VAL A 44 -1.68 14.38 -8.71
CA VAL A 44 -2.81 14.61 -9.62
C VAL A 44 -4.00 15.25 -8.89
N SER A 45 -4.26 14.86 -7.64
CA SER A 45 -5.48 15.24 -6.91
C SER A 45 -5.30 16.37 -5.89
N ASN A 46 -4.15 16.46 -5.23
CA ASN A 46 -3.86 17.42 -4.17
C ASN A 46 -2.35 17.69 -4.04
N HIS A 47 -1.85 18.57 -4.91
CA HIS A 47 -0.43 18.92 -4.99
C HIS A 47 0.17 19.45 -3.67
N PRO A 48 -0.51 20.33 -2.88
CA PRO A 48 0.00 20.74 -1.57
C PRO A 48 0.25 19.57 -0.60
N LEU A 49 -0.67 18.60 -0.56
CA LEU A 49 -0.53 17.42 0.30
C LEU A 49 0.61 16.51 -0.16
N ALA A 50 0.74 16.29 -1.48
CA ALA A 50 1.86 15.53 -2.03
C ALA A 50 3.22 16.15 -1.68
N SER A 51 3.31 17.48 -1.73
CA SER A 51 4.53 18.23 -1.40
C SER A 51 4.92 18.08 0.07
N GLU A 52 3.94 18.16 0.96
CA GLU A 52 4.17 17.96 2.40
C GLU A 52 4.56 16.51 2.72
N LEU A 53 3.90 15.53 2.09
CA LEU A 53 4.24 14.11 2.25
C LEU A 53 5.69 13.83 1.82
N LYS A 54 6.11 14.33 0.65
CA LYS A 54 7.52 14.23 0.21
C LYS A 54 8.49 14.84 1.21
N ARG A 55 8.14 16.03 1.73
CA ARG A 55 8.99 16.76 2.70
C ARG A 55 9.15 15.97 4.01
N GLN A 56 8.08 15.37 4.52
CA GLN A 56 8.11 14.57 5.74
C GLN A 56 8.84 13.24 5.52
N HIS A 57 8.60 12.58 4.39
CA HIS A 57 9.23 11.31 4.05
C HIS A 57 10.74 11.43 3.86
N TRP A 58 11.24 12.58 3.38
CA TRP A 58 12.66 12.79 3.12
C TRP A 58 13.58 12.42 4.30
N LEU A 59 13.19 12.75 5.53
CA LEU A 59 14.00 12.39 6.70
C LEU A 59 14.08 10.87 6.90
N TRP A 60 12.95 10.17 6.74
CA TRP A 60 12.88 8.72 6.83
C TRP A 60 13.65 8.04 5.71
N HIS A 61 13.57 8.58 4.49
CA HIS A 61 14.34 8.10 3.35
C HIS A 61 15.85 8.11 3.64
N VAL A 62 16.39 9.20 4.19
CA VAL A 62 17.83 9.29 4.54
C VAL A 62 18.21 8.25 5.62
N ILE A 63 17.35 8.04 6.61
CA ILE A 63 17.57 7.01 7.65
C ILE A 63 17.54 5.62 7.04
N ASN A 64 16.58 5.35 6.15
CA ASN A 64 16.44 4.09 5.46
C ASN A 64 17.62 3.79 4.54
N GLU A 65 18.18 4.79 3.84
CA GLU A 65 19.42 4.64 3.07
C GLU A 65 20.60 4.22 3.95
N LEU A 66 20.72 4.79 5.16
CA LEU A 66 21.73 4.36 6.13
C LEU A 66 21.50 2.92 6.57
N HIS A 67 20.25 2.54 6.85
CA HIS A 67 19.92 1.16 7.21
C HIS A 67 20.23 0.19 6.08
N LEU A 68 19.85 0.51 4.84
CA LEU A 68 20.17 -0.29 3.66
C LEU A 68 21.67 -0.45 3.49
N HIS A 69 22.45 0.61 3.68
CA HIS A 69 23.90 0.53 3.64
C HIS A 69 24.48 -0.41 4.71
N CYS A 70 24.00 -0.34 5.95
CA CYS A 70 24.40 -1.24 7.03
C CYS A 70 24.02 -2.69 6.75
N LEU A 71 22.80 -2.93 6.25
CA LEU A 71 22.34 -4.26 5.85
C LEU A 71 23.20 -4.81 4.71
N ASP A 72 23.57 -3.98 3.73
CA ASP A 72 24.47 -4.36 2.66
C ASP A 72 25.86 -4.78 3.18
N GLN A 73 26.42 -4.04 4.14
CA GLN A 73 27.68 -4.44 4.78
C GLN A 73 27.59 -5.82 5.46
N ILE A 74 26.46 -6.12 6.11
CA ILE A 74 26.21 -7.44 6.70
C ILE A 74 26.19 -8.52 5.62
N THR A 75 25.47 -8.28 4.51
CA THR A 75 25.39 -9.25 3.40
C THR A 75 26.72 -9.44 2.65
N CYS A 76 27.60 -8.44 2.68
CA CYS A 76 28.93 -8.51 2.09
C CYS A 76 29.95 -9.22 2.99
N HIS A 77 29.61 -9.56 4.23
CA HIS A 77 30.54 -10.21 5.14
C HIS A 77 30.85 -11.65 4.67
N PRO A 78 32.13 -12.10 4.66
CA PRO A 78 32.50 -13.43 4.15
C PRO A 78 31.87 -14.62 4.88
N GLN A 79 31.39 -14.40 6.11
CA GLN A 79 30.74 -15.42 6.95
C GLN A 79 29.21 -15.30 6.94
N TYR A 80 28.65 -14.42 6.11
CA TYR A 80 27.22 -14.33 5.92
C TYR A 80 26.70 -15.62 5.28
N VAL A 81 25.64 -16.19 5.85
CA VAL A 81 25.09 -17.49 5.43
C VAL A 81 23.80 -17.37 4.60
N GLY A 82 23.30 -16.15 4.42
CA GLY A 82 22.12 -15.86 3.62
C GLY A 82 22.43 -15.58 2.14
N SER A 83 21.37 -15.45 1.36
CA SER A 83 21.43 -14.93 0.00
C SER A 83 21.42 -13.41 0.00
N ARG A 84 22.10 -12.80 -0.97
CA ARG A 84 22.02 -11.36 -1.24
C ARG A 84 20.85 -11.07 -2.18
N GLY A 85 20.02 -10.10 -1.84
CA GLY A 85 18.89 -9.66 -2.67
C GLY A 85 17.70 -9.21 -1.85
N VAL A 86 16.78 -8.49 -2.50
CA VAL A 86 15.51 -8.07 -1.93
C VAL A 86 14.50 -9.21 -2.11
N GLY A 87 13.78 -9.55 -1.05
CA GLY A 87 12.70 -10.53 -1.10
C GLY A 87 11.45 -9.97 -1.78
N VAL A 88 10.42 -10.81 -1.92
CA VAL A 88 9.10 -10.38 -2.39
C VAL A 88 8.11 -10.65 -1.27
N GLN A 89 7.39 -9.62 -0.84
CA GLN A 89 6.32 -9.78 0.14
C GLN A 89 5.17 -10.59 -0.47
N LEU A 90 4.75 -11.68 0.19
CA LEU A 90 3.77 -12.66 -0.33
C LEU A 90 2.33 -12.09 -0.47
N LYS A 91 2.12 -10.79 -0.24
CA LYS A 91 0.79 -10.16 -0.19
C LYS A 91 0.12 -10.05 -1.58
N THR A 92 0.87 -10.22 -2.66
CA THR A 92 0.40 -10.01 -4.05
C THR A 92 -0.20 -11.25 -4.72
N LEU A 93 -0.30 -12.40 -4.04
CA LEU A 93 -0.87 -13.62 -4.65
C LEU A 93 -2.32 -13.94 -4.22
N ILE A 94 -2.98 -13.08 -3.42
CA ILE A 94 -4.33 -13.37 -2.89
C ILE A 94 -5.39 -12.29 -3.22
N SER A 95 -5.03 -11.16 -3.82
CA SER A 95 -6.03 -10.18 -4.27
C SER A 95 -6.00 -10.07 -5.78
N ASP A 96 -6.84 -10.86 -6.45
CA ASP A 96 -7.56 -10.48 -7.69
C ASP A 96 -8.71 -11.47 -8.05
N GLU A 97 -9.24 -12.24 -7.09
CA GLU A 97 -10.35 -13.19 -7.30
C GLU A 97 -11.50 -12.92 -6.31
N VAL A 98 -11.91 -11.67 -6.15
CA VAL A 98 -13.25 -11.35 -5.62
C VAL A 98 -13.83 -10.24 -6.50
N GLY A 99 -14.45 -10.67 -7.60
CA GLY A 99 -15.38 -9.84 -8.34
C GLY A 99 -16.54 -9.47 -7.41
N ILE A 100 -16.56 -8.21 -6.98
CA ILE A 100 -17.76 -7.61 -6.40
C ILE A 100 -18.68 -7.29 -7.59
N GLU A 101 -19.63 -8.19 -7.88
CA GLU A 101 -20.82 -7.83 -8.65
C GLU A 101 -21.70 -6.93 -7.77
N GLU A 102 -21.55 -5.61 -7.92
CA GLU A 102 -22.51 -4.63 -7.42
C GLU A 102 -23.62 -4.38 -8.46
N GLY A 103 -24.87 -4.64 -8.07
CA GLY A 103 -25.96 -3.70 -8.33
C GLY A 103 -26.92 -3.97 -9.50
N HIS A 104 -27.75 -5.01 -9.39
CA HIS A 104 -29.04 -4.99 -10.09
C HIS A 104 -29.98 -3.97 -9.43
N ASN A 105 -30.01 -2.76 -9.98
CA ASN A 105 -30.97 -1.71 -9.63
C ASN A 105 -32.36 -2.05 -10.19
N ASN A 106 -33.22 -2.66 -9.38
CA ASN A 106 -34.66 -2.75 -9.65
C ASN A 106 -35.34 -1.40 -9.40
N GLN A 107 -35.20 -0.46 -10.34
CA GLN A 107 -35.94 0.80 -10.36
C GLN A 107 -37.37 0.56 -10.92
N ALA A 108 -38.15 -0.25 -10.21
CA ALA A 108 -39.54 -0.55 -10.55
C ALA A 108 -40.41 -0.55 -9.29
N ASP A 109 -40.39 0.53 -8.51
CA ASP A 109 -41.42 0.73 -7.47
C ASP A 109 -41.57 2.19 -6.99
N MET A 110 -41.52 3.16 -7.91
CA MET A 110 -41.77 4.58 -7.62
C MET A 110 -42.85 5.22 -8.52
N ASP A 111 -43.75 4.41 -9.09
CA ASP A 111 -44.91 4.85 -9.88
C ASP A 111 -46.22 4.90 -9.05
N ARG A 112 -46.16 5.40 -7.81
CA ARG A 112 -47.37 5.56 -6.97
C ARG A 112 -47.45 6.89 -6.21
N ALA A 113 -47.07 8.01 -6.85
CA ALA A 113 -47.34 9.35 -6.29
C ALA A 113 -47.45 10.52 -7.29
N LYS A 114 -47.59 10.29 -8.61
CA LYS A 114 -47.72 11.39 -9.59
C LYS A 114 -48.73 11.15 -10.73
N GLN A 115 -49.87 10.52 -10.45
CA GLN A 115 -51.01 10.50 -11.37
C GLN A 115 -52.33 10.82 -10.67
N VAL A 116 -52.45 12.05 -10.18
CA VAL A 116 -53.73 12.75 -10.10
C VAL A 116 -53.45 14.21 -10.46
N GLY A 117 -53.92 14.64 -11.64
CA GLY A 117 -53.81 16.03 -12.07
C GLY A 117 -53.58 16.22 -13.57
N LEU A 118 -54.34 15.52 -14.42
CA LEU A 118 -54.58 15.97 -15.79
C LEU A 118 -55.25 17.35 -15.72
N GLN A 119 -54.64 18.37 -16.35
CA GLN A 119 -55.27 19.67 -16.61
C GLN A 119 -56.42 19.52 -17.63
N PRO A 120 -57.28 20.54 -17.83
CA PRO A 120 -56.92 21.52 -18.86
C PRO A 120 -57.46 22.96 -18.68
N ALA A 121 -56.74 23.88 -19.33
CA ALA A 121 -57.20 25.04 -20.12
C ALA A 121 -58.04 26.16 -19.47
N GLY A 122 -57.59 27.40 -19.68
CA GLY A 122 -58.44 28.59 -19.58
C GLY A 122 -57.67 29.91 -19.58
N ASN A 123 -57.54 30.50 -20.77
CA ASN A 123 -57.06 31.87 -21.02
C ASN A 123 -57.75 32.92 -20.13
N LEU A 124 -57.03 33.98 -19.71
CA LEU A 124 -57.21 35.36 -20.22
C LEU A 124 -56.38 36.40 -19.47
N LEU A 125 -55.88 37.34 -20.28
CA LEU A 125 -55.32 38.67 -19.99
C LEU A 125 -56.01 39.45 -18.86
N LEU A 126 -55.21 40.31 -18.20
CA LEU A 126 -55.43 41.76 -17.94
C LEU A 126 -54.19 42.28 -17.16
N HIS A 127 -53.22 42.96 -17.77
CA HIS A 127 -53.09 44.41 -18.00
C HIS A 127 -53.41 45.35 -16.82
N TYR A 128 -52.32 46.02 -16.37
CA TYR A 128 -52.16 47.17 -15.46
C TYR A 128 -52.49 47.00 -13.98
#